data_AF-A0AAN8ZWZ6-F1
#
_entry.id   AF-A0AAN8ZWZ6-F1
#
_cell.length_a   1.000
_cell.length_b   1.000
_cell.length_c   1.000
_cell.angle_alpha   90.00
_cell.angle_beta   90.00
_cell.angle_gamma   90.00
#
_symmetry.space_group_name_H-M   'P 1'
#
loop_
_entity.id
_entity.type
_entity.pdbx_description
1 polymer ?
#
loop_
_entity_poly.entity_id
_entity_poly.type
_entity_poly.pdbx_seq_one_letter_code
_entity_poly.pdbx_strand_id
1 'polypeptide(L)'
;MDHFHCFYKYPIIRVLDTWNWMQETGDIQYNVITAMNLLDRCDTPKTLLRDIHRKLADDGFLIVALVLPFSPYVEIGSADNLPSENLDIVGSTVEEQVNSAALEVFPRLGFKLERWSRLPYLCEGDLDQAFYWLSDVVLVFTKIEGSSSMESQNITELKIEL
;
A
#
# COMPACT_ATOMS: atom_id res chain seq x y z
N MET A 1 29.39 41.97 -3.67
CA MET A 1 28.69 41.71 -2.39
C MET A 1 27.48 40.90 -2.73
N ASP A 2 27.61 39.59 -2.58
CA ASP A 2 26.62 38.61 -2.99
C ASP A 2 25.47 38.57 -1.97
N HIS A 3 24.25 38.81 -2.45
CA HIS A 3 23.04 38.62 -1.64
C HIS A 3 22.38 37.30 -2.01
N PHE A 4 22.75 36.24 -1.29
CA PHE A 4 21.96 35.01 -1.23
C PHE A 4 20.69 35.31 -0.42
N HIS A 5 19.55 35.45 -1.11
CA HIS A 5 18.24 35.43 -0.45
C HIS A 5 17.77 33.99 -0.35
N CYS A 6 17.95 33.38 0.82
CA CYS A 6 17.31 32.13 1.16
C CYS A 6 15.92 32.42 1.73
N PHE A 7 14.88 32.30 0.91
CA PHE A 7 13.50 32.33 1.36
C PHE A 7 13.06 30.91 1.72
N TYR A 8 13.23 30.50 2.99
CA TYR A 8 12.51 29.34 3.51
C TYR A 8 11.05 29.73 3.74
N LYS A 9 10.23 29.55 2.69
CA LYS A 9 8.77 29.59 2.82
C LYS A 9 8.35 28.24 3.40
N TYR A 10 7.79 28.22 4.61
CA TYR A 10 7.29 26.99 5.21
C TYR A 10 6.33 26.30 4.23
N PRO A 11 6.47 24.98 4.00
CA PRO A 11 5.54 24.25 3.14
C PRO A 11 4.14 24.34 3.76
N ILE A 12 3.16 24.68 2.93
CA ILE A 12 1.74 24.69 3.33
C ILE A 12 1.29 23.22 3.41
N ILE A 13 0.94 22.77 4.61
CA ILE A 13 0.33 21.45 4.80
C ILE A 13 -1.16 21.57 4.53
N ARG A 14 -1.66 20.75 3.59
CA ARG A 14 -3.09 20.64 3.29
C ARG A 14 -3.60 19.30 3.80
N VAL A 15 -4.62 19.34 4.65
CA VAL A 15 -5.35 18.15 5.10
C VAL A 15 -6.53 17.95 4.16
N LEU A 16 -6.66 16.74 3.62
CA LEU A 16 -7.77 16.33 2.76
C LEU A 16 -8.74 15.45 3.54
N ASP A 17 -9.98 15.44 3.09
CA ASP A 17 -11.00 14.54 3.64
C ASP A 17 -10.69 13.08 3.31
N THR A 18 -10.82 12.20 4.29
CA THR A 18 -10.47 10.77 4.17
C THR A 18 -11.29 10.03 3.12
N TRP A 19 -12.51 10.49 2.83
CA TRP A 19 -13.45 9.80 1.94
C TRP A 19 -13.49 10.41 0.54
N ASN A 20 -12.98 11.64 0.39
CA ASN A 20 -13.08 12.40 -0.85
C ASN A 20 -11.73 12.84 -1.41
N TRP A 21 -10.59 12.54 -0.76
CA TRP A 21 -9.26 12.94 -1.24
C TRP A 21 -8.96 12.46 -2.68
N MET A 22 -9.53 11.32 -3.10
CA MET A 22 -9.37 10.81 -4.47
C MET A 22 -10.17 11.63 -5.50
N GLN A 23 -11.19 12.38 -5.06
CA GLN A 23 -12.03 13.24 -5.90
C GLN A 23 -11.43 14.64 -6.09
N GLU A 24 -10.29 14.94 -5.47
CA GLU A 24 -9.57 16.19 -5.67
C GLU A 24 -9.47 16.52 -7.16
N THR A 25 -10.07 17.65 -7.54
CA THR A 25 -10.29 18.05 -8.92
C THR A 25 -8.99 18.44 -9.62
N GLY A 26 -8.89 18.11 -10.92
CA GLY A 26 -7.72 18.37 -11.75
C GLY A 26 -6.76 17.17 -11.81
N ASP A 27 -5.73 17.30 -12.64
CA ASP A 27 -4.73 16.25 -12.90
C ASP A 27 -3.67 16.17 -11.77
N ILE A 28 -4.07 16.45 -10.52
CA ILE A 28 -3.15 16.38 -9.38
C ILE A 28 -2.75 14.92 -9.18
N GLN A 29 -1.45 14.68 -9.36
CA GLN A 29 -0.79 13.44 -9.05
C GLN A 29 0.26 13.65 -7.96
N TYR A 30 0.44 12.65 -7.11
CA TYR A 30 1.40 12.66 -6.01
C TYR A 30 2.66 11.90 -6.39
N ASN A 31 3.84 12.48 -6.17
CA ASN A 31 5.10 11.76 -6.39
C ASN A 31 5.33 10.67 -5.35
N VAL A 32 4.73 10.79 -4.16
CA VAL A 32 4.81 9.77 -3.11
C VAL A 32 3.45 9.64 -2.42
N ILE A 33 2.99 8.41 -2.24
CA ILE A 33 1.83 8.09 -1.40
C ILE A 33 2.27 7.04 -0.38
N THR A 34 1.93 7.23 0.89
CA THR A 34 2.27 6.31 1.98
C THR A 34 1.00 5.70 2.59
N ALA A 35 0.92 4.38 2.65
CA ALA A 35 -0.15 3.63 3.31
C ALA A 35 0.47 2.79 4.45
N MET A 36 0.58 3.40 5.64
CA MET A 36 1.31 2.82 6.76
C MET A 36 0.35 2.11 7.71
N ASN A 37 0.42 0.77 7.79
CA ASN A 37 -0.42 -0.05 8.70
C ASN A 37 -1.91 0.31 8.60
N LEU A 38 -2.35 0.47 7.35
CA LEU A 38 -3.68 0.94 6.96
C LEU A 38 -4.52 -0.17 6.35
N LEU A 39 -3.90 -1.06 5.56
CA LEU A 39 -4.63 -1.98 4.68
C LEU A 39 -5.30 -3.12 5.44
N ASP A 40 -4.78 -3.51 6.61
CA ASP A 40 -5.40 -4.47 7.53
C ASP A 40 -6.62 -3.90 8.25
N ARG A 41 -6.80 -2.57 8.28
CA ARG A 41 -7.93 -1.87 8.90
C ARG A 41 -8.91 -1.26 7.90
N CYS A 42 -8.69 -1.51 6.61
CA CYS A 42 -9.49 -0.98 5.53
C CYS A 42 -10.57 -1.99 5.12
N ASP A 43 -11.81 -1.54 4.94
CA ASP A 43 -12.90 -2.40 4.43
C ASP A 43 -12.74 -2.76 2.95
N THR A 44 -12.24 -1.82 2.14
CA THR A 44 -12.07 -1.97 0.69
C THR A 44 -10.63 -1.69 0.24
N PRO A 45 -9.64 -2.47 0.74
CA PRO A 45 -8.21 -2.20 0.49
C PRO A 45 -7.83 -2.28 -0.99
N LYS A 46 -8.48 -3.13 -1.79
CA LYS A 46 -8.20 -3.21 -3.24
C LYS A 46 -8.69 -1.95 -3.95
N THR A 47 -9.87 -1.44 -3.60
CA THR A 47 -10.40 -0.19 -4.14
C THR A 47 -9.54 1.00 -3.73
N LEU A 48 -9.13 1.09 -2.46
CA LEU A 48 -8.18 2.11 -2.00
C LEU A 48 -6.87 2.08 -2.83
N LEU A 49 -6.30 0.89 -3.05
CA LEU A 49 -5.08 0.75 -3.85
C LEU A 49 -5.28 1.17 -5.32
N ARG A 50 -6.45 0.95 -5.91
CA ARG A 50 -6.78 1.46 -7.26
C ARG A 50 -6.88 2.98 -7.29
N ASP A 51 -7.44 3.60 -6.27
CA ASP A 51 -7.50 5.07 -6.15
C ASP A 51 -6.12 5.68 -5.95
N ILE A 52 -5.28 5.05 -5.12
CA ILE A 52 -3.86 5.37 -4.98
C ILE A 52 -3.17 5.27 -6.34
N HIS A 53 -3.36 4.18 -7.10
CA HIS A 53 -2.75 4.02 -8.41
C HIS A 53 -3.14 5.16 -9.38
N ARG A 54 -4.41 5.58 -9.38
CA ARG A 54 -4.88 6.70 -10.23
C ARG A 54 -4.26 8.04 -9.85
N LYS A 55 -4.06 8.28 -8.55
CA LYS A 55 -3.52 9.54 -8.01
C LYS A 55 -2.01 9.56 -7.84
N LEU A 56 -1.33 8.44 -7.96
CA LEU A 56 0.14 8.41 -7.98
C LEU A 56 0.64 8.98 -9.31
N ALA A 57 1.76 9.70 -9.31
CA ALA A 57 2.46 10.09 -10.52
C ALA A 57 3.04 8.85 -11.23
N ASP A 58 3.28 8.93 -12.53
CA ASP A 58 3.79 7.78 -13.29
C ASP A 58 5.21 7.37 -12.87
N ASP A 59 6.03 8.33 -12.43
CA ASP A 59 7.35 8.12 -11.81
C ASP A 59 7.30 8.09 -10.27
N GLY A 60 6.09 8.03 -9.70
CA GLY A 60 5.86 8.11 -8.26
C GLY A 60 6.11 6.80 -7.51
N PHE A 61 6.23 6.93 -6.19
CA PHE A 61 6.42 5.81 -5.26
C PHE A 61 5.21 5.62 -4.34
N LEU A 62 4.74 4.38 -4.25
CA LEU A 62 3.85 3.94 -3.18
C LEU A 62 4.68 3.25 -2.11
N ILE A 63 4.58 3.71 -0.86
CA ILE A 63 5.20 3.06 0.31
C ILE A 63 4.10 2.44 1.15
N VAL A 64 4.17 1.14 1.39
CA VAL A 64 3.19 0.41 2.20
C VAL A 64 3.88 -0.22 3.40
N ALA A 65 3.34 -0.02 4.60
CA ALA A 65 3.71 -0.81 5.78
C ALA A 65 2.61 -1.84 6.08
N LEU A 66 3.02 -3.08 6.36
CA LEU A 66 2.15 -4.21 6.67
C LEU A 66 2.70 -5.00 7.84
N VAL A 67 1.90 -5.11 8.90
CA VAL A 67 2.11 -6.12 9.93
C VAL A 67 1.84 -7.51 9.34
N LEU A 68 2.83 -8.41 9.44
CA LEU A 68 2.72 -9.80 9.01
C LEU A 68 2.89 -10.77 10.20
N PRO A 69 2.14 -11.90 10.24
CA PRO A 69 1.16 -12.37 9.26
C PRO A 69 -0.07 -11.46 9.10
N PHE A 70 -0.50 -11.25 7.86
CA PHE A 70 -1.60 -10.35 7.51
C PHE A 70 -2.91 -10.88 8.08
N SER A 71 -3.51 -10.11 8.97
CA SER A 71 -4.76 -10.46 9.67
C SER A 71 -5.65 -9.22 9.68
N PRO A 72 -6.52 -9.04 8.67
CA PRO A 72 -7.35 -7.85 8.57
C PRO A 72 -8.44 -7.84 9.65
N TYR A 73 -8.72 -6.66 10.18
CA TYR A 73 -9.76 -6.39 11.16
C TYR A 73 -10.34 -5.00 10.94
N VAL A 74 -11.61 -4.93 10.59
CA VAL A 74 -12.34 -3.68 10.32
C VAL A 74 -13.25 -3.37 11.50
N GLU A 75 -12.96 -2.28 12.22
CA GLU A 75 -13.69 -1.90 13.45
C GLU A 75 -15.15 -1.52 13.22
N ILE A 76 -15.46 -0.97 12.03
CA ILE A 76 -16.78 -0.43 11.69
C ILE A 76 -17.21 -1.05 10.38
N GLY A 77 -18.18 -1.96 10.43
CA GLY A 77 -18.66 -2.65 9.24
C GLY A 77 -19.44 -3.92 9.55
N SER A 78 -19.01 -5.02 8.95
CA SER A 78 -19.65 -6.33 9.05
C SER A 78 -19.58 -6.89 10.48
N ALA A 79 -20.50 -7.82 10.80
CA ALA A 79 -20.57 -8.43 12.12
C ALA A 79 -19.35 -9.29 12.49
N ASP A 80 -18.57 -9.73 11.50
CA ASP A 80 -17.35 -10.53 11.66
C ASP A 80 -16.07 -9.69 11.66
N ASN A 81 -16.16 -8.37 11.52
CA ASN A 81 -15.03 -7.43 11.41
C ASN A 81 -14.07 -7.77 10.24
N LEU A 82 -14.55 -8.48 9.22
CA LEU A 82 -13.78 -8.77 8.02
C LEU A 82 -14.01 -7.69 6.95
N PRO A 83 -12.99 -7.39 6.13
CA PRO A 83 -13.14 -6.46 5.03
C PRO A 83 -14.04 -7.04 3.94
N SER A 84 -14.84 -6.18 3.30
CA SER A 84 -15.62 -6.54 2.12
C SER A 84 -14.74 -6.85 0.89
N GLU A 85 -13.49 -6.37 0.85
CA GLU A 85 -12.47 -6.79 -0.10
C GLU A 85 -11.24 -7.37 0.60
N ASN A 86 -10.87 -8.62 0.28
CA ASN A 86 -9.65 -9.24 0.81
C ASN A 86 -8.44 -8.93 -0.10
N LEU A 87 -7.24 -8.73 0.45
CA LEU A 87 -6.00 -8.60 -0.34
C LEU A 87 -5.42 -9.94 -0.82
N ASP A 88 -6.00 -11.08 -0.42
CA ASP A 88 -5.60 -12.43 -0.86
C ASP A 88 -4.09 -12.73 -0.66
N ILE A 89 -3.49 -12.14 0.39
CA ILE A 89 -2.11 -12.44 0.79
C ILE A 89 -2.09 -13.83 1.41
N VAL A 90 -1.27 -14.72 0.85
CA VAL A 90 -1.15 -16.11 1.29
C VAL A 90 0.26 -16.42 1.79
N GLY A 91 0.37 -17.46 2.62
CA GLY A 91 1.64 -17.88 3.23
C GLY A 91 1.54 -18.01 4.74
N SER A 92 2.43 -18.81 5.31
CA SER A 92 2.51 -19.10 6.75
C SER A 92 3.63 -18.32 7.44
N THR A 93 4.65 -17.90 6.69
CA THR A 93 5.78 -17.10 7.18
C THR A 93 5.72 -15.67 6.67
N VAL A 94 6.48 -14.77 7.32
CA VAL A 94 6.61 -13.37 6.90
C VAL A 94 7.14 -13.31 5.46
N GLU A 95 8.16 -14.10 5.15
CA GLU A 95 8.80 -14.14 3.83
C GLU A 95 7.86 -14.67 2.74
N GLU A 96 7.07 -15.71 3.03
CA GLU A 96 6.03 -16.21 2.11
C GLU A 96 4.97 -15.15 1.82
N GLN A 97 4.50 -14.44 2.86
CA GLN A 97 3.49 -13.40 2.67
C GLN A 97 4.03 -12.14 1.98
N VAL A 98 5.29 -11.78 2.22
CA VAL A 98 5.97 -10.74 1.43
C VAL A 98 6.00 -11.13 -0.05
N ASN A 99 6.36 -12.39 -0.36
CA ASN A 99 6.37 -12.87 -1.73
C ASN A 99 4.97 -12.84 -2.36
N SER A 100 3.96 -13.35 -1.66
CA SER A 100 2.56 -13.31 -2.13
C SER A 100 2.09 -11.88 -2.40
N ALA A 101 2.34 -10.96 -1.46
CA ALA A 101 1.98 -9.56 -1.63
C ALA A 101 2.71 -8.94 -2.83
N ALA A 102 4.04 -9.03 -2.86
CA ALA A 102 4.87 -8.33 -3.83
C ALA A 102 4.81 -8.89 -5.26
N LEU A 103 4.65 -10.20 -5.41
CA LEU A 103 4.75 -10.89 -6.70
C LEU A 103 3.38 -11.25 -7.28
N GLU A 104 2.33 -11.29 -6.46
CA GLU A 104 1.00 -11.70 -6.92
C GLU A 104 -0.07 -10.65 -6.67
N VAL A 105 -0.19 -10.11 -5.46
CA VAL A 105 -1.29 -9.18 -5.10
C VAL A 105 -1.10 -7.80 -5.72
N PHE A 106 0.03 -7.14 -5.40
CA PHE A 106 0.31 -5.77 -5.85
C PHE A 106 0.49 -5.65 -7.38
N PRO A 107 1.11 -6.62 -8.08
CA PRO A 107 1.18 -6.60 -9.54
C PRO A 107 -0.18 -6.64 -10.23
N ARG A 108 -1.15 -7.39 -9.69
CA ARG A 108 -2.55 -7.40 -10.19
C ARG A 108 -3.26 -6.05 -10.02
N LEU A 109 -2.71 -5.16 -9.20
CA LEU A 109 -3.20 -3.80 -8.96
C LEU A 109 -2.34 -2.72 -9.66
N GLY A 110 -1.41 -3.12 -10.53
CA GLY A 110 -0.57 -2.20 -11.31
C GLY A 110 0.67 -1.70 -10.59
N PHE A 111 1.10 -2.38 -9.51
CA PHE A 111 2.29 -2.00 -8.74
C PHE A 111 3.41 -3.01 -8.90
N LYS A 112 4.64 -2.53 -9.08
CA LYS A 112 5.86 -3.33 -9.12
C LYS A 112 6.70 -3.06 -7.88
N LEU A 113 7.14 -4.12 -7.20
CA LEU A 113 8.03 -3.97 -6.05
C LEU A 113 9.40 -3.47 -6.52
N GLU A 114 9.89 -2.40 -5.91
CA GLU A 114 11.25 -1.92 -6.08
C GLU A 114 12.14 -2.39 -4.93
N ARG A 115 11.74 -2.17 -3.67
CA ARG A 115 12.53 -2.53 -2.49
C ARG A 115 11.61 -2.88 -1.33
N TRP A 116 12.11 -3.68 -0.39
CA TRP A 116 11.43 -3.89 0.88
C TRP A 116 12.42 -4.08 2.02
N SER A 117 11.95 -3.89 3.25
CA SER A 117 12.69 -4.17 4.48
C SER A 117 11.75 -4.69 5.56
N ARG A 118 12.30 -5.35 6.57
CA ARG A 118 11.58 -5.83 7.75
C ARG A 118 11.93 -4.94 8.94
N LEU A 119 10.93 -4.52 9.69
CA LEU A 119 11.06 -3.63 10.85
C LEU A 119 10.30 -4.20 12.06
N PRO A 120 10.67 -3.82 13.29
CA PRO A 120 9.80 -4.06 14.43
C PRO A 120 8.57 -3.15 14.36
N TYR A 121 7.38 -3.72 14.56
CA TYR A 121 6.15 -2.98 14.82
C TYR A 121 5.89 -2.94 16.33
N LEU A 122 5.57 -1.77 16.87
CA LEU A 122 5.16 -1.61 18.26
C LEU A 122 3.81 -0.90 18.30
N CYS A 123 2.81 -1.53 18.93
CA CYS A 123 1.50 -0.92 19.11
C CYS A 123 1.00 -1.10 20.53
N GLU A 124 -0.01 -0.31 20.89
CA GLU A 124 -0.80 -0.52 22.09
C GLU A 124 -1.33 -1.96 22.10
N GLY A 125 -1.25 -2.59 23.27
CA GLY A 125 -1.78 -3.92 23.47
C GLY A 125 -3.17 -3.89 24.06
N ASP A 126 -3.50 -4.89 24.86
CA ASP A 126 -4.82 -5.07 25.47
C ASP A 126 -4.71 -5.16 26.99
N LEU A 127 -5.78 -5.67 27.63
CA LEU A 127 -5.83 -5.85 29.07
C LEU A 127 -4.82 -6.90 29.59
N ASP A 128 -4.36 -7.82 28.73
CA ASP A 128 -3.45 -8.90 29.09
C ASP A 128 -1.98 -8.53 28.83
N GLN A 129 -1.71 -7.73 27.80
CA GLN A 129 -0.38 -7.28 27.43
C GLN A 129 -0.37 -5.79 27.07
N ALA A 130 0.49 -4.99 27.70
CA ALA A 130 0.49 -3.53 27.53
C ALA A 130 0.91 -3.05 26.11
N PHE A 131 1.73 -3.82 25.40
CA PHE A 131 2.15 -3.50 24.04
C PHE A 131 2.49 -4.76 23.26
N TYR A 132 2.14 -4.83 21.98
CA TYR A 132 2.56 -5.92 21.11
C TYR A 132 3.81 -5.54 20.32
N TRP A 133 4.76 -6.47 20.21
CA TRP A 133 5.85 -6.40 19.24
C TRP A 133 5.56 -7.38 18.10
N LEU A 134 5.38 -6.86 16.89
CA LEU A 134 5.06 -7.67 15.71
C LEU A 134 6.12 -7.45 14.62
N SER A 135 6.07 -8.28 13.58
CA SER A 135 6.92 -8.07 12.40
C SER A 135 6.21 -7.13 11.43
N ASP A 136 6.77 -5.95 11.21
CA ASP A 136 6.37 -5.06 10.12
C ASP A 136 7.23 -5.33 8.90
N VAL A 137 6.66 -5.05 7.73
CA VAL A 137 7.42 -4.93 6.48
C VAL A 137 7.06 -3.62 5.79
N VAL A 138 8.07 -2.91 5.32
CA VAL A 138 7.87 -1.72 4.49
C VAL A 138 8.26 -2.07 3.07
N LEU A 139 7.30 -1.95 2.16
CA LEU A 139 7.45 -2.22 0.74
C LEU A 139 7.35 -0.92 -0.05
N VAL A 140 8.25 -0.73 -1.01
CA VAL A 140 8.28 0.41 -1.92
C VAL A 140 7.93 -0.08 -3.31
N PHE A 141 6.88 0.49 -3.89
CA PHE A 141 6.38 0.16 -5.21
C PHE A 141 6.43 1.34 -6.17
N THR A 142 6.57 1.03 -7.45
CA THR A 142 6.34 1.93 -8.58
C THR A 142 5.13 1.47 -9.39
N LYS A 143 4.60 2.33 -10.26
CA LYS A 143 3.59 1.89 -11.23
C LYS A 143 4.21 0.96 -12.27
N ILE A 144 3.43 -0.01 -12.72
CA ILE A 144 3.72 -0.76 -13.94
C ILE A 144 3.30 0.12 -15.12
N GLU A 145 4.24 0.50 -15.99
CA GLU A 145 3.94 1.24 -17.22
C GLU A 145 2.92 0.46 -18.08
N GLY A 146 1.93 1.17 -18.62
CA GLY A 146 0.60 0.65 -18.88
C GLY A 146 0.49 -0.65 -19.69
N SER A 147 -0.45 -1.50 -19.27
CA SER A 147 -1.33 -2.18 -20.22
C SER A 147 -2.54 -1.29 -20.51
N SER A 148 -2.35 -0.29 -21.38
CA SER A 148 -3.50 0.18 -22.15
C SER A 148 -4.02 -1.02 -22.95
N SER A 149 -5.20 -1.53 -22.55
CA SER A 149 -5.90 -2.71 -23.08
C SER A 149 -5.14 -4.04 -23.02
N MET A 150 -5.35 -4.82 -21.96
CA MET A 150 -5.21 -6.28 -22.02
C MET A 150 -6.61 -6.92 -21.84
N GLU A 151 -7.49 -6.70 -22.82
CA GLU A 151 -8.58 -7.64 -23.06
C GLU A 151 -7.96 -8.92 -23.64
N SER A 152 -8.10 -10.02 -22.91
CA SER A 152 -8.01 -11.41 -23.36
C SER A 152 -6.80 -11.77 -24.25
N GLN A 153 -5.73 -12.32 -23.65
CA GLN A 153 -5.04 -13.48 -24.25
C GLN A 153 -4.07 -14.20 -23.29
N ASN A 154 -4.38 -15.48 -23.09
CA ASN A 154 -3.49 -16.62 -22.85
C ASN A 154 -2.73 -16.72 -21.52
N ILE A 155 -3.44 -17.30 -20.54
CA ILE A 155 -2.89 -18.31 -19.63
C ILE A 155 -2.52 -19.52 -20.49
N THR A 156 -1.23 -19.80 -20.71
CA THR A 156 -0.57 -21.12 -20.68
C THR A 156 0.92 -20.90 -20.99
N GLU A 157 1.80 -21.54 -20.21
CA GLU A 157 3.27 -21.62 -20.37
C GLU A 157 4.13 -20.55 -19.67
N LEU A 158 4.24 -20.67 -18.35
CA LEU A 158 5.53 -20.52 -17.68
C LEU A 158 5.87 -21.88 -17.07
N LYS A 159 6.52 -22.71 -17.88
CA LYS A 159 7.23 -23.89 -17.39
C LYS A 159 8.38 -23.42 -16.51
N ILE A 160 8.35 -23.95 -15.29
CA ILE A 160 9.39 -23.94 -14.28
C ILE A 160 10.68 -24.49 -14.89
N GLU A 161 11.75 -23.70 -14.92
CA GLU A 161 13.12 -24.20 -14.86
C GLU A 161 13.62 -24.02 -13.43
N LEU A 162 13.39 -25.05 -12.62
CA LEU A 162 14.27 -25.56 -11.56
C LEU A 162 14.08 -27.07 -11.49
#